data_AF-A0A2X1J1N4-F1
#
_entry.id   AF-A0A2X1J1N4-F1
#
_cell.length_a   1.000
_cell.length_b   1.000
_cell.length_c   1.000
_cell.angle_alpha   90.00
_cell.angle_beta   90.00
_cell.angle_gamma   90.00
#
_symmetry.space_group_name_H-M   'P 1'
#
loop_
_entity.id
_entity.type
_entity.pdbx_description
1 polymer ?
#
loop_
_entity_poly.entity_id
_entity_poly.type
_entity_poly.pdbx_seq_one_letter_code
_entity_poly.pdbx_strand_id
1 'polypeptide(L)'
;MARCADGKILADKVKDKLELTATLTGLDYGRFTRSMLLSQGQFAAFLNAKPKERAELLEELTGTEIYGQISAMVFEQHKSARTELEKLQAQACGVTLLTPEQVQSLTASLQVLTDEEKQLITAQQQEQQSLNWLTRQDELQQEASRRQQALQQALAEEEKAQPQLAALSLAQPARNLRPHWERIAEHSAALAHIRQQIEEVNTRLQSTMALRASIRHHAAKQSAELQQQQQSLNTWLQEHDRFRQWNNELAGWRAQFSQQTSDREHLRQWQQQLTHAEQKT
;
A
#
# COMPACT_ATOMS: atom_id res chain seq x y z
N MET A 1 -65.26 -92.53 -8.85
CA MET A 1 -66.49 -92.85 -9.62
C MET A 1 -66.10 -92.99 -11.08
N ALA A 2 -66.53 -94.01 -11.82
CA ALA A 2 -66.12 -94.21 -13.23
C ALA A 2 -67.33 -94.47 -14.14
N ARG A 3 -67.31 -93.95 -15.37
CA ARG A 3 -68.40 -94.09 -16.33
C ARG A 3 -68.35 -95.47 -17.00
N CYS A 4 -69.43 -96.27 -16.88
CA CYS A 4 -69.44 -97.66 -17.35
C CYS A 4 -69.27 -97.85 -18.87
N ALA A 5 -69.61 -96.85 -19.70
CA ALA A 5 -69.52 -96.97 -21.15
C ALA A 5 -68.07 -96.91 -21.70
N ASP A 6 -67.13 -96.30 -20.97
CA ASP A 6 -65.78 -96.00 -21.50
C ASP A 6 -64.72 -95.84 -20.40
N GLY A 7 -65.00 -96.30 -19.18
CA GLY A 7 -64.01 -96.49 -18.10
C GLY A 7 -63.41 -95.22 -17.48
N LYS A 8 -63.78 -94.02 -17.96
CA LYS A 8 -63.20 -92.74 -17.50
C LYS A 8 -63.50 -92.48 -16.02
N ILE A 9 -62.45 -92.21 -15.23
CA ILE A 9 -62.55 -91.81 -13.82
C ILE A 9 -63.05 -90.37 -13.75
N LEU A 10 -64.18 -90.15 -13.08
CA LEU A 10 -64.86 -88.86 -12.92
C LEU A 10 -64.46 -88.12 -11.63
N ALA A 11 -64.09 -88.86 -10.57
CA ALA A 11 -63.59 -88.28 -9.32
C ALA A 11 -62.82 -89.34 -8.53
N ASP A 12 -61.68 -88.93 -7.95
CA ASP A 12 -60.76 -89.78 -7.18
C ASP A 12 -60.78 -89.46 -5.66
N LYS A 13 -60.99 -88.18 -5.28
CA LYS A 13 -61.09 -87.75 -3.87
C LYS A 13 -62.53 -87.77 -3.35
N VAL A 14 -62.70 -88.01 -2.05
CA VAL A 14 -64.01 -88.18 -1.40
C VAL A 14 -64.87 -86.91 -1.48
N LYS A 15 -64.29 -85.72 -1.24
CA LYS A 15 -65.04 -84.45 -1.29
C LYS A 15 -65.51 -84.12 -2.71
N ASP A 16 -64.60 -84.21 -3.67
CA ASP A 16 -64.88 -83.97 -5.09
C ASP A 16 -65.91 -84.98 -5.62
N LYS A 17 -65.86 -86.24 -5.15
CA LYS A 17 -66.88 -87.25 -5.46
C LYS A 17 -68.25 -86.84 -4.91
N LEU A 18 -68.33 -86.32 -3.67
CA LEU A 18 -69.61 -85.90 -3.07
C LEU A 18 -70.20 -84.67 -3.77
N GLU A 19 -69.39 -83.64 -4.01
CA GLU A 19 -69.82 -82.44 -4.75
C GLU A 19 -70.27 -82.79 -6.16
N LEU A 20 -69.48 -83.59 -6.90
CA LEU A 20 -69.81 -84.03 -8.27
C LEU A 20 -71.06 -84.93 -8.30
N THR A 21 -71.23 -85.79 -7.29
CA THR A 21 -72.46 -86.60 -7.17
C THR A 21 -73.66 -85.68 -6.98
N ALA A 22 -73.59 -84.71 -6.06
CA ALA A 22 -74.66 -83.74 -5.84
C ALA A 22 -74.97 -82.89 -7.07
N THR A 23 -73.95 -82.51 -7.85
CA THR A 23 -74.14 -81.75 -9.10
C THR A 23 -74.80 -82.61 -10.19
N LEU A 24 -74.42 -83.89 -10.30
CA LEU A 24 -74.93 -84.81 -11.32
C LEU A 24 -76.34 -85.34 -11.00
N THR A 25 -76.65 -85.59 -9.72
CA THR A 25 -77.96 -86.10 -9.28
C THR A 25 -78.93 -84.99 -8.90
N GLY A 26 -78.45 -83.75 -8.76
CA GLY A 26 -79.22 -82.63 -8.21
C GLY A 26 -79.52 -82.76 -6.72
N LEU A 27 -78.92 -83.74 -6.03
CA LEU A 27 -79.23 -84.07 -4.64
C LEU A 27 -77.94 -84.34 -3.85
N ASP A 28 -77.70 -83.56 -2.81
CA ASP A 28 -76.69 -83.86 -1.81
C ASP A 28 -77.15 -84.98 -0.84
N TYR A 29 -76.25 -85.44 0.03
CA TYR A 29 -76.51 -86.53 0.97
C TYR A 29 -77.70 -86.24 1.92
N GLY A 30 -77.83 -84.99 2.38
CA GLY A 30 -78.92 -84.56 3.26
C GLY A 30 -80.27 -84.57 2.53
N ARG A 31 -80.30 -84.09 1.29
CA ARG A 31 -81.50 -84.07 0.45
C ARG A 31 -81.94 -85.48 0.06
N PHE A 32 -80.99 -86.36 -0.29
CA PHE A 32 -81.28 -87.75 -0.68
C PHE A 32 -81.86 -88.57 0.48
N THR A 33 -81.26 -88.48 1.67
CA THR A 33 -81.71 -89.25 2.85
C THR A 33 -83.04 -88.76 3.43
N ARG A 34 -83.41 -87.49 3.21
CA ARG A 34 -84.66 -86.94 3.75
C ARG A 34 -85.82 -86.93 2.75
N SER A 35 -85.54 -86.99 1.44
CA SER A 35 -86.57 -86.89 0.39
C SER A 35 -86.77 -88.17 -0.41
N MET A 36 -85.75 -89.03 -0.54
CA MET A 36 -85.78 -90.19 -1.43
C MET A 36 -85.61 -91.52 -0.68
N LEU A 37 -84.77 -91.56 0.36
CA LEU A 37 -84.55 -92.75 1.20
C LEU A 37 -85.29 -92.61 2.54
N LEU A 38 -86.57 -92.96 2.57
CA LEU A 38 -87.37 -92.96 3.80
C LEU A 38 -86.97 -94.12 4.73
N SER A 39 -85.88 -93.95 5.49
CA SER A 39 -85.58 -94.84 6.62
C SER A 39 -86.64 -94.66 7.70
N GLN A 40 -87.15 -95.77 8.26
CA GLN A 40 -88.19 -95.78 9.30
C GLN A 40 -87.81 -94.80 10.44
N GLY A 41 -88.55 -93.69 10.56
CA GLY A 41 -88.35 -92.67 11.61
C GLY A 41 -87.78 -91.30 11.17
N GLN A 42 -87.16 -91.15 10.00
CA GLN A 42 -86.55 -89.86 9.60
C GLN A 42 -87.52 -88.82 9.02
N PHE A 43 -88.72 -89.23 8.58
CA PHE A 43 -89.77 -88.27 8.21
C PHE A 43 -90.30 -87.50 9.44
N ALA A 44 -90.34 -88.15 10.62
CA ALA A 44 -90.74 -87.49 11.87
C ALA A 44 -89.73 -86.41 12.30
N ALA A 45 -88.45 -86.57 11.97
CA ALA A 45 -87.43 -85.55 12.23
C ALA A 45 -87.67 -84.28 11.41
N PHE A 46 -88.20 -84.39 10.18
CA PHE A 46 -88.58 -83.22 9.37
C PHE A 46 -89.81 -82.48 9.94
N LEU A 47 -90.85 -83.23 10.36
CA LEU A 47 -92.06 -82.64 10.97
C LEU A 47 -91.80 -82.01 12.34
N ASN A 48 -90.82 -82.52 13.09
CA ASN A 48 -90.48 -82.03 14.43
C ASN A 48 -89.28 -81.07 14.44
N ALA A 49 -88.63 -80.82 13.30
CA ALA A 49 -87.54 -79.84 13.20
C ALA A 49 -88.01 -78.45 13.59
N LYS A 50 -87.13 -77.66 14.23
CA LYS A 50 -87.44 -76.28 14.60
C LYS A 50 -87.71 -75.45 13.34
N PRO A 51 -88.53 -74.39 13.42
CA PRO A 51 -88.90 -73.58 12.25
C PRO A 51 -87.70 -73.08 11.41
N LYS A 52 -86.57 -72.74 12.06
CA LYS A 52 -85.34 -72.31 11.39
C LYS A 52 -84.67 -73.45 10.59
N GLU A 53 -84.49 -74.60 11.22
CA GLU A 53 -83.91 -75.80 10.59
C GLU A 53 -84.82 -76.35 9.48
N ARG A 54 -86.14 -76.19 9.64
CA ARG A 54 -87.14 -76.52 8.61
C ARG A 54 -87.08 -75.57 7.43
N ALA A 55 -86.90 -74.27 7.66
CA ALA A 55 -86.76 -73.27 6.61
C ALA A 55 -85.48 -73.48 5.81
N GLU A 56 -84.34 -73.74 6.48
CA GLU A 56 -83.05 -74.05 5.84
C GLU A 56 -83.15 -75.30 4.95
N LEU A 57 -83.83 -76.35 5.42
CA LEU A 57 -84.07 -77.54 4.61
C LEU A 57 -85.00 -77.32 3.41
N LEU A 58 -86.05 -76.52 3.59
CA LEU A 58 -86.97 -76.18 2.50
C LEU A 58 -86.29 -75.27 1.46
N GLU A 59 -85.41 -74.38 1.91
CA GLU A 59 -84.59 -73.51 1.07
C GLU A 59 -83.63 -74.33 0.21
N GLU A 60 -82.95 -75.30 0.82
CA GLU A 60 -82.11 -76.28 0.11
C GLU A 60 -82.92 -77.14 -0.88
N LEU A 61 -84.06 -77.69 -0.47
CA LEU A 61 -84.89 -78.54 -1.35
C LEU A 61 -85.46 -77.81 -2.56
N THR A 62 -85.69 -76.50 -2.46
CA THR A 62 -86.31 -75.69 -3.52
C THR A 62 -85.30 -74.91 -4.36
N GLY A 63 -84.00 -74.99 -4.02
CA GLY A 63 -82.95 -74.22 -4.71
C GLY A 63 -83.07 -72.72 -4.45
N THR A 64 -83.57 -72.30 -3.29
CA THR A 64 -83.81 -70.89 -2.93
C THR A 64 -82.75 -70.32 -2.00
N GLU A 65 -81.58 -70.97 -1.89
CA GLU A 65 -80.44 -70.60 -1.01
C GLU A 65 -79.89 -69.19 -1.28
N ILE A 66 -80.26 -68.63 -2.44
CA ILE A 66 -79.97 -67.25 -2.82
C ILE A 66 -80.56 -66.23 -1.84
N TYR A 67 -81.69 -66.51 -1.17
CA TYR A 67 -82.32 -65.54 -0.28
C TYR A 67 -81.59 -65.42 1.06
N GLY A 68 -81.10 -66.52 1.62
CA GLY A 68 -80.19 -66.49 2.76
C GLY A 68 -78.92 -65.68 2.48
N GLN A 69 -78.33 -65.86 1.29
CA GLN A 69 -77.16 -65.09 0.84
C GLN A 69 -77.46 -63.60 0.66
N ILE A 70 -78.60 -63.26 0.03
CA ILE A 70 -79.05 -61.88 -0.13
C ILE A 70 -79.28 -61.24 1.25
N SER A 71 -79.92 -61.94 2.18
CA SER A 71 -80.15 -61.43 3.54
C SER A 71 -78.84 -61.16 4.29
N ALA A 72 -77.86 -62.06 4.17
CA ALA A 72 -76.54 -61.87 4.77
C ALA A 72 -75.80 -60.67 4.15
N MET A 73 -75.86 -60.52 2.83
CA MET A 73 -75.24 -59.40 2.13
C MET A 73 -75.89 -58.06 2.50
N VAL A 74 -77.22 -58.00 2.59
CA VAL A 74 -77.96 -56.81 3.03
C VAL A 74 -77.58 -56.44 4.47
N PHE A 75 -77.47 -57.43 5.35
CA PHE A 75 -77.04 -57.19 6.72
C PHE A 75 -75.61 -56.64 6.81
N GLU A 76 -74.67 -57.21 6.07
CA GLU A 76 -73.29 -56.72 6.04
C GLU A 76 -73.18 -55.30 5.42
N GLN A 77 -73.92 -55.01 4.35
CA GLN A 77 -73.97 -53.66 3.78
C GLN A 77 -74.60 -52.64 4.73
N HIS A 78 -75.66 -53.01 5.44
CA HIS A 78 -76.26 -52.13 6.44
C HIS A 78 -75.29 -51.88 7.60
N LYS A 79 -74.59 -52.92 8.07
CA LYS A 79 -73.60 -52.81 9.13
C LYS A 79 -72.42 -51.92 8.74
N SER A 80 -71.90 -52.06 7.51
CA SER A 80 -70.80 -51.22 7.02
C SER A 80 -71.24 -49.76 6.89
N ALA A 81 -72.39 -49.49 6.27
CA ALA A 81 -72.95 -48.15 6.13
C ALA A 81 -73.21 -47.47 7.49
N ARG A 82 -73.72 -48.24 8.47
CA ARG A 82 -73.89 -47.74 9.84
C ARG A 82 -72.58 -47.37 10.50
N THR A 83 -71.55 -48.20 10.36
CA THR A 83 -70.22 -47.94 10.94
C THR A 83 -69.58 -46.70 10.32
N GLU A 84 -69.74 -46.51 9.01
CA GLU A 84 -69.25 -45.32 8.30
C GLU A 84 -69.98 -44.05 8.75
N LEU A 85 -71.29 -44.12 8.94
CA LEU A 85 -72.09 -43.03 9.49
C LEU A 85 -71.67 -42.68 10.93
N GLU A 86 -71.46 -43.67 11.79
CA GLU A 86 -70.98 -43.46 13.17
C GLU A 86 -69.60 -42.80 13.17
N LYS A 87 -68.71 -43.16 12.24
CA LYS A 87 -67.39 -42.52 12.07
C LYS A 87 -67.51 -41.06 11.62
N LEU A 88 -68.37 -40.77 10.64
CA LEU A 88 -68.61 -39.40 10.16
C LEU A 88 -69.24 -38.53 11.25
N GLN A 89 -70.16 -39.08 12.04
CA GLN A 89 -70.74 -38.40 13.20
C GLN A 89 -69.68 -38.11 14.27
N ALA A 90 -68.82 -39.08 14.59
CA ALA A 90 -67.72 -38.86 15.53
C ALA A 90 -66.75 -37.77 15.05
N GLN A 91 -66.44 -37.74 13.74
CA GLN A 91 -65.62 -36.68 13.14
C GLN A 91 -66.30 -35.31 13.20
N ALA A 92 -67.60 -35.23 12.91
CA ALA A 92 -68.36 -33.99 13.01
C ALA A 92 -68.45 -33.47 14.46
N CYS A 93 -68.65 -34.36 15.44
CA CYS A 93 -68.65 -34.01 16.86
C CYS A 93 -67.27 -33.58 17.37
N GLY A 94 -66.18 -34.04 16.74
CA GLY A 94 -64.80 -33.65 17.08
C GLY A 94 -64.41 -32.24 16.60
N VAL A 95 -65.20 -31.63 15.71
CA VAL A 95 -64.99 -30.27 15.23
C VAL A 95 -65.93 -29.34 16.00
N THR A 96 -65.41 -28.70 17.06
CA THR A 96 -66.12 -27.61 17.73
C THR A 96 -66.18 -26.41 16.77
N LEU A 97 -67.30 -26.29 16.07
CA LEU A 97 -67.63 -25.12 15.27
C LEU A 97 -67.78 -23.91 16.21
N LEU A 98 -66.98 -22.88 15.96
CA LEU A 98 -67.13 -21.60 16.64
C LEU A 98 -68.52 -21.06 16.36
N THR A 99 -69.20 -20.58 17.39
CA THR A 99 -70.48 -19.91 17.19
C THR A 99 -70.23 -18.58 16.46
N PRO A 100 -71.21 -18.08 15.68
CA PRO A 100 -71.06 -16.78 15.01
C PRO A 100 -70.71 -15.65 15.99
N GLU A 101 -71.18 -15.72 17.24
CA GLU A 101 -70.84 -14.76 18.29
C GLU A 101 -69.35 -14.85 18.70
N GLN A 102 -68.79 -16.06 18.80
CA GLN A 102 -67.37 -16.26 19.12
C GLN A 102 -66.47 -15.77 17.97
N VAL A 103 -66.88 -16.00 16.73
CA VAL A 103 -66.17 -15.47 15.55
C VAL A 103 -66.21 -13.94 15.55
N GLN A 104 -67.37 -13.34 15.83
CA GLN A 104 -67.49 -11.89 15.95
C GLN A 104 -66.64 -11.32 17.07
N SER A 105 -66.63 -11.94 18.27
CA SER A 105 -65.81 -11.46 19.38
C SER A 105 -64.31 -11.54 19.08
N LEU A 106 -63.85 -12.65 18.50
CA LEU A 106 -62.44 -12.81 18.13
C LEU A 106 -62.02 -11.84 17.03
N THR A 107 -62.90 -11.60 16.05
CA THR A 107 -62.63 -10.64 14.96
C THR A 107 -62.56 -9.21 15.50
N ALA A 108 -63.46 -8.84 16.42
CA ALA A 108 -63.44 -7.53 17.08
C ALA A 108 -62.17 -7.36 17.93
N SER A 109 -61.79 -8.37 18.72
CA SER A 109 -60.54 -8.35 19.49
C SER A 109 -59.30 -8.24 18.59
N LEU A 110 -59.28 -8.95 17.46
CA LEU A 110 -58.20 -8.85 16.50
C LEU A 110 -58.11 -7.44 15.91
N GLN A 111 -59.23 -6.82 15.56
CA GLN A 111 -59.24 -5.44 15.08
C GLN A 111 -58.70 -4.46 16.11
N VAL A 112 -59.14 -4.55 17.37
CA VAL A 112 -58.64 -3.69 18.46
C VAL A 112 -57.13 -3.85 18.62
N LEU A 113 -56.63 -5.08 18.72
CA LEU A 113 -55.20 -5.35 18.88
C LEU A 113 -54.39 -4.85 17.67
N THR A 114 -54.94 -4.97 16.47
CA THR A 114 -54.28 -4.50 15.24
C THR A 114 -54.20 -2.98 15.21
N ASP A 115 -55.23 -2.28 15.69
CA ASP A 115 -55.22 -0.82 15.75
C ASP A 115 -54.31 -0.29 16.88
N GLU A 116 -54.26 -0.97 18.02
CA GLU A 116 -53.29 -0.71 19.09
C GLU A 116 -51.84 -0.91 18.59
N GLU A 117 -51.58 -1.99 17.86
CA GLU A 117 -50.26 -2.25 17.26
C GLU A 117 -49.84 -1.12 16.31
N LYS A 118 -50.74 -0.67 15.42
CA LYS A 118 -50.47 0.46 14.52
C LYS A 118 -50.15 1.75 15.28
N GLN A 119 -50.88 2.03 16.36
CA GLN A 119 -50.62 3.20 17.20
C GLN A 119 -49.25 3.10 17.87
N LEU A 120 -48.90 1.95 18.42
CA LEU A 120 -47.59 1.72 19.04
C LEU A 120 -46.45 1.82 18.04
N ILE A 121 -46.58 1.27 16.84
CA ILE A 121 -45.59 1.41 15.77
C ILE A 121 -45.39 2.89 15.40
N THR A 122 -46.49 3.64 15.29
CA THR A 122 -46.42 5.08 14.97
C THR A 122 -45.72 5.86 16.07
N ALA A 123 -46.05 5.59 17.34
CA ALA A 123 -45.40 6.21 18.49
C ALA A 123 -43.90 5.86 18.57
N GLN A 124 -43.56 4.58 18.34
CA GLN A 124 -42.17 4.13 18.29
C GLN A 124 -41.37 4.86 17.19
N GLN A 125 -41.95 5.03 16.00
CA GLN A 125 -41.30 5.74 14.91
C GLN A 125 -41.05 7.22 15.26
N GLN A 126 -42.00 7.89 15.93
CA GLN A 126 -41.83 9.27 16.39
C GLN A 126 -40.73 9.39 17.44
N GLU A 127 -40.68 8.46 18.40
CA GLU A 127 -39.65 8.44 19.44
C GLU A 127 -38.26 8.18 18.82
N GLN A 128 -38.17 7.26 17.87
CA GLN A 128 -36.92 6.96 17.15
C GLN A 128 -36.42 8.18 16.36
N GLN A 129 -37.33 8.94 15.72
CA GLN A 129 -36.97 10.19 15.05
C GLN A 129 -36.44 11.23 16.04
N SER A 130 -37.06 11.34 17.21
CA SER A 130 -36.65 12.26 18.28
C SER A 130 -35.25 11.89 18.82
N LEU A 131 -34.99 10.61 19.04
CA LEU A 131 -33.67 10.11 19.42
C LEU A 131 -32.61 10.41 18.36
N ASN A 132 -32.90 10.11 17.08
CA ASN A 132 -31.99 10.39 15.99
C ASN A 132 -31.68 11.90 15.88
N TRP A 133 -32.69 12.75 16.11
CA TRP A 133 -32.51 14.20 16.12
C TRP A 133 -31.60 14.65 17.27
N LEU A 134 -31.79 14.12 18.49
CA LEU A 134 -30.94 14.42 19.64
C LEU A 134 -29.49 13.96 19.42
N THR A 135 -29.29 12.75 18.89
CA THR A 135 -27.95 12.25 18.52
C THR A 135 -27.30 13.17 17.49
N ARG A 136 -28.04 13.57 16.45
CA ARG A 136 -27.52 14.45 15.42
C ARG A 136 -27.19 15.84 15.96
N GLN A 137 -27.99 16.35 16.89
CA GLN A 137 -27.73 17.63 17.54
C GLN A 137 -26.42 17.59 18.34
N ASP A 138 -26.19 16.53 19.12
CA ASP A 138 -24.96 16.36 19.89
C ASP A 138 -23.72 16.27 18.97
N GLU A 139 -23.81 15.48 17.89
CA GLU A 139 -22.74 15.40 16.88
C GLU A 139 -22.38 16.78 16.30
N LEU A 140 -23.39 17.55 15.89
CA LEU A 140 -23.19 18.89 15.33
C LEU A 140 -22.62 19.86 16.35
N GLN A 141 -23.03 19.75 17.62
CA GLN A 141 -22.52 20.59 18.70
C GLN A 141 -21.06 20.28 19.01
N GLN A 142 -20.67 19.00 19.03
CA GLN A 142 -19.28 18.59 19.15
C GLN A 142 -18.43 19.07 17.96
N GLU A 143 -18.95 18.95 16.74
CA GLU A 143 -18.26 19.41 15.54
C GLU A 143 -18.07 20.94 15.54
N ALA A 144 -19.10 21.69 15.91
CA ALA A 144 -19.02 23.14 16.05
C ALA A 144 -17.95 23.57 17.07
N SER A 145 -17.91 22.89 18.23
CA SER A 145 -16.89 23.13 19.26
C SER A 145 -15.47 22.87 18.73
N ARG A 146 -15.25 21.75 18.04
CA ARG A 146 -13.94 21.43 17.43
C ARG A 146 -13.52 22.47 16.40
N ARG A 147 -14.44 22.89 15.52
CA ARG A 147 -14.17 23.92 14.50
C ARG A 147 -13.85 25.27 15.14
N GLN A 148 -14.55 25.63 16.22
CA GLN A 148 -14.29 26.86 16.96
C GLN A 148 -12.89 26.85 17.61
N GLN A 149 -12.49 25.72 18.20
CA GLN A 149 -11.14 25.57 18.75
C GLN A 149 -10.07 25.64 17.66
N ALA A 150 -10.28 24.99 16.51
CA ALA A 150 -9.36 25.05 15.39
C ALA A 150 -9.22 26.49 14.84
N LEU A 151 -10.32 27.24 14.76
CA LEU A 151 -10.30 28.65 14.36
C LEU A 151 -9.49 29.50 15.36
N GLN A 152 -9.71 29.32 16.66
CA GLN A 152 -8.96 30.04 17.69
C GLN A 152 -7.46 29.72 17.63
N GLN A 153 -7.09 28.46 17.38
CA GLN A 153 -5.70 28.07 17.21
C GLN A 153 -5.07 28.73 15.97
N ALA A 154 -5.76 28.70 14.83
CA ALA A 154 -5.28 29.32 13.59
C ALA A 154 -5.07 30.84 13.75
N LEU A 155 -6.01 31.53 14.41
CA LEU A 155 -5.87 32.96 14.70
C LEU A 155 -4.69 33.25 15.63
N ALA A 156 -4.47 32.42 16.65
CA ALA A 156 -3.33 32.57 17.55
C ALA A 156 -1.99 32.28 16.85
N GLU A 157 -1.95 31.34 15.91
CA GLU A 157 -0.78 31.08 15.07
C GLU A 157 -0.50 32.23 14.12
N GLU A 158 -1.53 32.81 13.51
CA GLU A 158 -1.41 34.00 12.67
C GLU A 158 -0.86 35.20 13.47
N GLU A 159 -1.38 35.43 14.68
CA GLU A 159 -0.90 36.50 15.57
C GLU A 159 0.57 36.28 15.96
N LYS A 160 0.96 35.03 16.29
CA LYS A 160 2.38 34.67 16.55
C LYS A 160 3.26 34.86 15.32
N ALA A 161 2.72 34.68 14.11
CA ALA A 161 3.45 34.83 12.85
C ALA A 161 3.50 36.28 12.35
N GLN A 162 2.66 37.20 12.84
CA GLN A 162 2.69 38.62 12.48
C GLN A 162 4.09 39.26 12.47
N PRO A 163 4.95 39.11 13.50
CA PRO A 163 6.28 39.72 13.47
C PRO A 163 7.15 39.21 12.31
N GLN A 164 7.02 37.93 11.95
CA GLN A 164 7.75 37.34 10.83
C GLN A 164 7.20 37.83 9.49
N LEU A 165 5.87 37.94 9.37
CA LEU A 165 5.22 38.52 8.19
C LEU A 165 5.58 40.00 8.02
N ALA A 166 5.62 40.77 9.11
CA ALA A 166 6.06 42.16 9.09
C ALA A 166 7.53 42.28 8.64
N ALA A 167 8.43 41.47 9.21
CA ALA A 167 9.83 41.45 8.80
C ALA A 167 9.99 41.08 7.32
N LEU A 168 9.22 40.11 6.82
CA LEU A 168 9.22 39.72 5.42
C LEU A 168 8.71 40.85 4.51
N SER A 169 7.65 41.54 4.91
CA SER A 169 7.10 42.69 4.16
C SER A 169 8.12 43.83 4.02
N LEU A 170 8.93 44.08 5.05
CA LEU A 170 10.02 45.07 5.03
C LEU A 170 11.22 44.59 4.21
N ALA A 171 11.54 43.29 4.26
CA ALA A 171 12.65 42.71 3.52
C ALA A 171 12.39 42.61 2.01
N GLN A 172 11.13 42.50 1.60
CA GLN A 172 10.74 42.35 0.19
C GLN A 172 11.16 43.53 -0.70
N PRO A 173 10.91 44.81 -0.36
CA PRO A 173 11.45 45.94 -1.12
C PRO A 173 12.98 46.04 -1.00
N ALA A 174 13.56 45.73 0.16
CA ALA A 174 15.02 45.75 0.36
C ALA A 174 15.74 44.73 -0.55
N ARG A 175 15.10 43.60 -0.87
CA ARG A 175 15.62 42.59 -1.79
C ARG A 175 15.85 43.13 -3.20
N ASN A 176 15.06 44.10 -3.65
CA ASN A 176 15.26 44.74 -4.95
C ASN A 176 16.53 45.61 -4.98
N LEU A 177 16.99 46.09 -3.83
CA LEU A 177 18.21 46.89 -3.71
C LEU A 177 19.48 46.04 -3.56
N ARG A 178 19.32 44.74 -3.31
CA ARG A 178 20.43 43.80 -3.12
C ARG A 178 21.49 43.82 -4.23
N PRO A 179 21.17 43.76 -5.54
CA PRO A 179 22.20 43.77 -6.58
C PRO A 179 22.98 45.09 -6.61
N HIS A 180 22.33 46.21 -6.29
CA HIS A 180 23.01 47.50 -6.20
C HIS A 180 23.96 47.57 -5.00
N TRP A 181 23.53 47.05 -3.84
CA TRP A 181 24.36 46.97 -2.64
C TRP A 181 25.57 46.04 -2.85
N GLU A 182 25.37 44.86 -3.46
CA GLU A 182 26.44 43.92 -3.80
C GLU A 182 27.47 44.59 -4.73
N ARG A 183 27.01 45.32 -5.76
CA ARG A 183 27.91 46.06 -6.67
C ARG A 183 28.70 47.16 -5.95
N ILE A 184 28.09 47.88 -5.02
CA ILE A 184 28.78 48.89 -4.20
C ILE A 184 29.83 48.22 -3.30
N ALA A 185 29.49 47.09 -2.68
CA ALA A 185 30.41 46.34 -1.84
C ALA A 185 31.63 45.85 -2.63
N GLU A 186 31.42 45.27 -3.82
CA GLU A 186 32.50 44.85 -4.73
C GLU A 186 33.40 46.02 -5.12
N HIS A 187 32.82 47.15 -5.55
CA HIS A 187 33.61 48.33 -5.90
C HIS A 187 34.36 48.90 -4.69
N SER A 188 33.78 48.87 -3.50
CA SER A 188 34.44 49.33 -2.27
C SER A 188 35.64 48.46 -1.91
N ALA A 189 35.52 47.13 -2.07
CA ALA A 189 36.61 46.20 -1.85
C ALA A 189 37.72 46.38 -2.90
N ALA A 190 37.36 46.57 -4.18
CA ALA A 190 38.31 46.85 -5.24
C ALA A 190 39.07 48.16 -5.00
N LEU A 191 38.39 49.23 -4.57
CA LEU A 191 39.03 50.50 -4.22
C LEU A 191 39.98 50.36 -3.03
N ALA A 192 39.59 49.61 -2.00
CA ALA A 192 40.46 49.33 -0.85
C ALA A 192 41.74 48.59 -1.30
N HIS A 193 41.61 47.60 -2.18
CA HIS A 193 42.74 46.86 -2.72
C HIS A 193 43.67 47.75 -3.56
N ILE A 194 43.12 48.58 -4.46
CA ILE A 194 43.91 49.52 -5.28
C ILE A 194 44.65 50.53 -4.39
N ARG A 195 44.00 51.05 -3.33
CA ARG A 195 44.66 51.96 -2.38
C ARG A 195 45.85 51.30 -1.70
N GLN A 196 45.73 50.04 -1.30
CA GLN A 196 46.84 49.28 -0.74
C GLN A 196 47.99 49.11 -1.75
N GLN A 197 47.67 48.77 -3.00
CA GLN A 197 48.68 48.64 -4.07
C GLN A 197 49.41 49.96 -4.34
N ILE A 198 48.69 51.10 -4.34
CA ILE A 198 49.30 52.43 -4.49
C ILE A 198 50.29 52.68 -3.35
N GLU A 199 49.93 52.36 -2.12
CA GLU A 199 50.81 52.54 -0.96
C GLU A 199 52.05 51.64 -1.04
N GLU A 200 51.89 50.38 -1.46
CA GLU A 200 53.01 49.45 -1.70
C GLU A 200 53.95 49.93 -2.81
N VAL A 201 53.39 50.45 -3.91
CA VAL A 201 54.20 51.01 -5.00
C VAL A 201 54.91 52.30 -4.57
N ASN A 202 54.24 53.18 -3.83
CA ASN A 202 54.82 54.43 -3.33
C ASN A 202 55.95 54.17 -2.35
N THR A 203 55.77 53.25 -1.41
CA THR A 203 56.83 52.84 -0.45
C THR A 203 58.01 52.20 -1.18
N ARG A 204 57.75 51.37 -2.19
CA ARG A 204 58.81 50.82 -3.06
C ARG A 204 59.54 51.90 -3.87
N LEU A 205 58.81 52.88 -4.39
CA LEU A 205 59.41 54.01 -5.12
C LEU A 205 60.29 54.84 -4.19
N GLN A 206 59.80 55.19 -3.00
CA GLN A 206 60.57 55.96 -2.00
C GLN A 206 61.84 55.22 -1.58
N SER A 207 61.76 53.92 -1.29
CA SER A 207 62.94 53.11 -0.93
C SER A 207 63.96 53.02 -2.08
N THR A 208 63.52 52.83 -3.32
CA THR A 208 64.43 52.84 -4.48
C THR A 208 65.05 54.22 -4.74
N MET A 209 64.31 55.31 -4.54
CA MET A 209 64.85 56.67 -4.63
C MET A 209 65.90 56.92 -3.54
N ALA A 210 65.62 56.52 -2.29
CA ALA A 210 66.56 56.62 -1.19
C ALA A 210 67.85 55.82 -1.45
N LEU A 211 67.71 54.58 -1.96
CA LEU A 211 68.85 53.75 -2.34
C LEU A 211 69.68 54.41 -3.45
N ARG A 212 69.04 54.92 -4.51
CA ARG A 212 69.73 55.64 -5.60
C ARG A 212 70.45 56.89 -5.08
N ALA A 213 69.84 57.65 -4.19
CA ALA A 213 70.46 58.83 -3.58
C ALA A 213 71.70 58.43 -2.74
N SER A 214 71.60 57.36 -1.95
CA SER A 214 72.73 56.82 -1.17
C SER A 214 73.88 56.37 -2.06
N ILE A 215 73.59 55.61 -3.14
CA ILE A 215 74.61 55.18 -4.11
C ILE A 215 75.29 56.39 -4.76
N ARG A 216 74.52 57.39 -5.21
CA ARG A 216 75.08 58.63 -5.79
C ARG A 216 75.95 59.37 -4.78
N HIS A 217 75.51 59.49 -3.53
CA HIS A 217 76.27 60.15 -2.49
C HIS A 217 77.59 59.42 -2.21
N HIS A 218 77.56 58.09 -2.10
CA HIS A 218 78.76 57.28 -1.90
C HIS A 218 79.73 57.37 -3.09
N ALA A 219 79.22 57.27 -4.32
CA ALA A 219 80.03 57.43 -5.53
C ALA A 219 80.67 58.83 -5.62
N ALA A 220 79.92 59.90 -5.30
CA ALA A 220 80.45 61.25 -5.26
C ALA A 220 81.56 61.40 -4.20
N LYS A 221 81.34 60.86 -2.99
CA LYS A 221 82.34 60.87 -1.91
C LYS A 221 83.62 60.11 -2.33
N GLN A 222 83.48 58.90 -2.87
CA GLN A 222 84.61 58.11 -3.33
C GLN A 222 85.37 58.82 -4.48
N SER A 223 84.66 59.47 -5.41
CA SER A 223 85.29 60.25 -6.48
C SER A 223 86.08 61.44 -5.95
N ALA A 224 85.56 62.14 -4.93
CA ALA A 224 86.25 63.26 -4.28
C ALA A 224 87.49 62.78 -3.50
N GLU A 225 87.39 61.66 -2.78
CA GLU A 225 88.53 61.03 -2.09
C GLU A 225 89.63 60.63 -3.08
N LEU A 226 89.27 60.00 -4.21
CA LEU A 226 90.23 59.64 -5.26
C LEU A 226 90.87 60.88 -5.92
N GLN A 227 90.09 61.94 -6.17
CA GLN A 227 90.62 63.20 -6.68
C GLN A 227 91.59 63.86 -5.69
N GLN A 228 91.27 63.86 -4.39
CA GLN A 228 92.14 64.39 -3.34
C GLN A 228 93.42 63.55 -3.22
N GLN A 229 93.32 62.22 -3.29
CA GLN A 229 94.48 61.32 -3.35
C GLN A 229 95.35 61.62 -4.57
N GLN A 230 94.76 61.75 -5.76
CA GLN A 230 95.48 62.11 -6.98
C GLN A 230 96.16 63.48 -6.88
N GLN A 231 95.47 64.48 -6.33
CA GLN A 231 96.05 65.80 -6.07
C GLN A 231 97.23 65.70 -5.10
N SER A 232 97.08 64.99 -3.97
CA SER A 232 98.15 64.80 -3.00
C SER A 232 99.37 64.08 -3.60
N LEU A 233 99.15 63.05 -4.43
CA LEU A 233 100.20 62.36 -5.18
C LEU A 233 100.88 63.29 -6.18
N ASN A 234 100.12 64.10 -6.92
CA ASN A 234 100.69 65.08 -7.85
C ASN A 234 101.51 66.14 -7.12
N THR A 235 101.03 66.67 -5.99
CA THR A 235 101.77 67.61 -5.15
C THR A 235 103.04 66.96 -4.61
N TRP A 236 102.96 65.73 -4.10
CA TRP A 236 104.13 64.99 -3.61
C TRP A 236 105.17 64.75 -4.72
N LEU A 237 104.72 64.40 -5.94
CA LEU A 237 105.58 64.25 -7.11
C LEU A 237 106.26 65.56 -7.51
N GLN A 238 105.56 66.70 -7.40
CA GLN A 238 106.13 68.03 -7.64
C GLN A 238 107.16 68.41 -6.56
N GLU A 239 106.85 68.20 -5.28
CA GLU A 239 107.77 68.43 -4.16
C GLU A 239 109.04 67.58 -4.27
N HIS A 240 108.90 66.36 -4.81
CA HIS A 240 110.00 65.44 -5.05
C HIS A 240 110.42 65.42 -6.53
N ASP A 241 110.42 66.57 -7.20
CA ASP A 241 110.88 66.74 -8.60
C ASP A 241 112.32 66.23 -8.81
N ARG A 242 113.11 66.13 -7.74
CA ARG A 242 114.43 65.48 -7.74
C ARG A 242 114.39 64.04 -8.29
N PHE A 243 113.33 63.27 -8.04
CA PHE A 243 113.20 61.92 -8.62
C PHE A 243 112.97 61.98 -10.13
N ARG A 244 112.24 63.00 -10.62
CA ARG A 244 112.03 63.23 -12.06
C ARG A 244 113.32 63.67 -12.73
N GLN A 245 114.07 64.56 -12.09
CA GLN A 245 115.39 65.00 -12.51
C GLN A 245 116.39 63.85 -12.52
N TRP A 246 116.42 63.01 -11.48
CA TRP A 246 117.25 61.80 -11.45
C TRP A 246 116.90 60.80 -12.54
N ASN A 247 115.63 60.68 -12.93
CA ASN A 247 115.26 59.81 -14.04
C ASN A 247 115.77 60.36 -15.39
N ASN A 248 115.73 61.69 -15.57
CA ASN A 248 116.32 62.37 -16.72
C ASN A 248 117.85 62.31 -16.71
N GLU A 249 118.49 62.43 -15.54
CA GLU A 249 119.91 62.21 -15.38
C GLU A 249 120.26 60.76 -15.70
N LEU A 250 119.57 59.76 -15.14
CA LEU A 250 119.78 58.35 -15.49
C LEU A 250 119.66 58.08 -17.00
N ALA A 251 118.72 58.75 -17.69
CA ALA A 251 118.62 58.70 -19.14
C ALA A 251 119.82 59.38 -19.84
N GLY A 252 120.26 60.54 -19.36
CA GLY A 252 121.45 61.25 -19.85
C GLY A 252 122.76 60.48 -19.61
N TRP A 253 122.92 59.87 -18.45
CA TRP A 253 124.06 59.01 -18.10
C TRP A 253 124.07 57.77 -18.99
N ARG A 254 122.91 57.15 -19.27
CA ARG A 254 122.80 56.06 -20.27
C ARG A 254 123.25 56.51 -21.66
N ALA A 255 122.86 57.71 -22.10
CA ALA A 255 123.29 58.26 -23.38
C ALA A 255 124.81 58.53 -23.42
N GLN A 256 125.38 59.13 -22.37
CA GLN A 256 126.84 59.36 -22.26
C GLN A 256 127.65 58.06 -22.23
N PHE A 257 127.18 57.03 -21.51
CA PHE A 257 127.83 55.72 -21.54
C PHE A 257 127.80 55.10 -22.95
N SER A 258 126.69 55.26 -23.68
CA SER A 258 126.60 54.79 -25.08
C SER A 258 127.56 55.54 -26.02
N GLN A 259 127.76 56.83 -25.79
CA GLN A 259 128.67 57.66 -26.59
C GLN A 259 130.14 57.33 -26.30
N GLN A 260 130.51 57.12 -25.03
CA GLN A 260 131.86 56.65 -24.67
C GLN A 260 132.19 55.27 -25.24
N THR A 261 131.21 54.36 -25.33
CA THR A 261 131.44 53.08 -26.02
C THR A 261 131.70 53.29 -27.51
N SER A 262 130.95 54.17 -28.18
CA SER A 262 131.16 54.48 -29.60
C SER A 262 132.50 55.18 -29.85
N ASP A 263 132.89 56.14 -29.02
CA ASP A 263 134.20 56.82 -29.12
C ASP A 263 135.37 55.85 -28.87
N ARG A 264 135.21 54.88 -27.95
CA ARG A 264 136.20 53.81 -27.75
C ARG A 264 136.31 52.87 -28.95
N GLU A 265 135.21 52.61 -29.65
CA GLU A 265 135.23 51.85 -30.91
C GLU A 265 135.93 52.64 -32.02
N HIS A 266 135.67 53.95 -32.13
CA HIS A 266 136.37 54.83 -33.08
C HIS A 266 137.88 54.92 -32.80
N LEU A 267 138.30 55.02 -31.53
CA LEU A 267 139.73 54.98 -31.15
C LEU A 267 140.39 53.64 -31.48
N ARG A 268 139.68 52.51 -31.31
CA ARG A 268 140.18 51.19 -31.73
C ARG A 268 140.32 51.10 -33.25
N GLN A 269 139.38 51.64 -34.02
CA GLN A 269 139.49 51.70 -35.49
C GLN A 269 140.66 52.59 -35.92
N TRP A 270 140.89 53.72 -35.24
CA TRP A 270 142.01 54.63 -35.54
C TRP A 270 143.37 53.98 -35.21
N GLN A 271 143.47 53.23 -34.12
CA GLN A 271 144.67 52.44 -33.78
C GLN A 271 144.92 51.29 -34.77
N GLN A 272 143.87 50.65 -35.32
CA GLN A 272 144.01 49.65 -36.37
C GLN A 272 144.47 50.25 -37.71
N GLN A 273 144.09 51.49 -38.02
CA GLN A 273 144.56 52.20 -39.21
C GLN A 273 146.05 52.60 -39.09
N LEU A 274 146.49 52.97 -37.88
CA LEU A 274 147.91 53.26 -37.60
C LEU A 274 148.79 52.00 -37.71
N THR A 275 148.34 50.85 -37.22
CA THR A 275 149.09 49.58 -37.37
C THR A 275 149.09 49.05 -38.81
N HIS A 276 148.14 49.44 -39.65
CA HIS A 276 148.16 49.15 -41.09
C HIS A 276 149.10 50.07 -41.89
N ALA A 277 149.33 51.31 -41.42
CA ALA A 277 150.23 52.26 -42.07
C ALA A 277 151.71 51.92 -41.87
N GLU A 278 152.07 51.27 -40.77
CA GLU A 278 153.46 50.83 -40.49
C GLU A 278 153.85 49.50 -41.18
N GLN A 279 152.89 48.74 -41.74
CA GLN A 279 153.17 47.48 -42.48
C GLN A 279 153.40 47.67 -44.00
N LYS A 280 153.67 48.89 -44.48
CA LYS A 280 153.87 49.18 -45.92
C LYS A 280 155.17 49.93 -46.29
N THR A 281 156.21 49.83 -45.47
CA THR A 281 157.60 50.20 -45.83
C THR A 281 158.56 49.09 -45.46
#